data_AF-A0A523BYS1-F1
#
_entry.id   AF-A0A523BYS1-F1
#
_cell.length_a   1.000
_cell.length_b   1.000
_cell.length_c   1.000
_cell.angle_alpha   90.00
_cell.angle_beta   90.00
_cell.angle_gamma   90.00
#
_symmetry.space_group_name_H-M   'P 1'
#
loop_
_entity.id
_entity.type
_entity.pdbx_description
1 polymer ?
#
loop_
_entity_poly.entity_id
_entity_poly.type
_entity_poly.pdbx_seq_one_letter_code
_entity_poly.pdbx_strand_id
1 'polypeptide(L)'
;MPLVLLFFLSLVAYWLLLRWLTRRRVLTLPRALATAAILALALLDFFLTAPLFLLPKTVWPPLAPAMTWPEVVAYLASPAPGGGNQWWQLTLDLFRTRPPGFWLAQVPFLLAAFPLVRWAWRAGWPAGEPRAARTATHGSSRWRGRAELKTTLRAVNCGRPQESGVVVGGAGNRAWLTRPEVGNPHVLLIGATRSGKSRRVILPTVWVLGRAGESMILTDPKGELYAHAAGWLQSQGYQVVLLDLLAPGRGNRWNPLAAVAQAWTAGEGEEAARLAWEIGHILAYSEGPGTDPIWPQAEESLIAALCLAVAVEAPPEARHMATAFRLLTELGHGGGEALDAWFAGLPPDHPARLAYGTAALSESRTRSSIYTGTAAHLRLWGDPGVAWLGAASDHDPAAAGLKPTAVFLLMPDEAGARRPIASLYVNQAYGALARVARANGGKLPVPVWFLLDEFGVRPQAC
;
A
#
# COMPACT_ATOMS: atom_id res chain seq x y z
N MET A 1 0.83 45.98 -50.90
CA MET A 1 -0.47 45.29 -50.66
C MET A 1 -0.40 43.84 -50.16
N PRO A 2 0.60 42.98 -50.46
CA PRO A 2 0.51 41.55 -50.08
C PRO A 2 0.70 41.26 -48.57
N LEU A 3 1.49 42.06 -47.86
CA LEU A 3 1.75 41.88 -46.42
C LEU A 3 0.55 42.23 -45.51
N VAL A 4 -0.27 43.21 -45.91
CA VAL A 4 -1.47 43.60 -45.15
C VAL A 4 -2.55 42.51 -45.23
N LEU A 5 -2.67 41.86 -46.38
CA LEU A 5 -3.59 40.74 -46.57
C LEU A 5 -3.14 39.51 -45.74
N LEU A 6 -1.84 39.23 -45.70
CA LEU A 6 -1.24 38.17 -44.88
C LEU A 6 -1.46 38.39 -43.39
N PHE A 7 -1.33 39.63 -42.91
CA PHE A 7 -1.61 39.98 -41.52
C PHE A 7 -3.10 39.80 -41.17
N PHE A 8 -4.00 40.28 -42.03
CA PHE A 8 -5.45 40.09 -41.85
C PHE A 8 -5.85 38.60 -41.85
N LEU A 9 -5.29 37.81 -42.78
CA LEU A 9 -5.51 36.37 -42.82
C LEU A 9 -4.99 35.66 -41.57
N SER A 10 -3.86 36.12 -41.00
CA SER A 10 -3.31 35.58 -39.75
C SER A 10 -4.21 35.89 -38.54
N LEU A 11 -4.78 37.10 -38.46
CA LEU A 11 -5.73 37.51 -37.42
C LEU A 11 -7.05 36.74 -37.51
N VAL A 12 -7.57 36.53 -38.72
CA VAL A 12 -8.80 35.74 -38.95
C VAL A 12 -8.55 34.27 -38.63
N ALA A 13 -7.42 33.69 -39.06
CA ALA A 13 -7.05 32.32 -38.72
C ALA A 13 -6.89 32.13 -37.21
N TYR A 14 -6.29 33.11 -36.52
CA TYR A 14 -6.13 33.09 -35.08
C TYR A 14 -7.46 33.20 -34.33
N TRP A 15 -8.38 34.06 -34.78
CA TRP A 15 -9.72 34.18 -34.21
C TRP A 15 -10.54 32.89 -34.39
N LEU A 16 -10.46 32.27 -35.57
CA LEU A 16 -11.10 30.98 -35.84
C LEU A 16 -10.52 29.85 -34.98
N LEU A 17 -9.20 29.83 -34.78
CA LEU A 17 -8.52 28.87 -33.91
C LEU A 17 -8.95 29.03 -32.44
N LEU A 18 -9.01 30.26 -31.94
CA LEU A 18 -9.49 30.57 -30.58
C LEU A 18 -10.95 30.17 -30.39
N ARG A 19 -11.81 30.44 -31.38
CA ARG A 19 -13.24 30.06 -31.37
C ARG A 19 -13.42 28.54 -31.44
N TRP A 20 -12.56 27.84 -32.16
CA TRP A 20 -12.55 26.37 -32.23
C TRP A 20 -12.08 25.74 -30.92
N LEU A 21 -11.02 26.27 -30.30
CA LEU A 21 -10.47 25.78 -29.03
C LEU A 21 -11.39 26.03 -27.82
N THR A 22 -12.12 27.16 -27.81
CA THR A 22 -13.12 27.47 -26.78
C THR A 22 -14.36 26.57 -26.90
N ARG A 23 -14.85 26.30 -28.12
CA ARG A 23 -15.99 25.36 -28.32
C ARG A 23 -15.70 23.93 -27.88
N ARG A 24 -14.45 23.47 -27.94
CA ARG A 24 -14.04 22.12 -27.48
C ARG A 24 -13.68 22.05 -25.99
N ARG A 25 -13.92 23.10 -25.20
CA ARG A 25 -13.53 23.20 -23.77
C ARG A 25 -12.04 22.97 -23.50
N VAL A 26 -11.16 23.27 -24.46
CA VAL A 26 -9.69 23.13 -24.33
C VAL A 26 -9.08 24.38 -23.65
N LEU A 27 -9.74 25.54 -23.78
CA LEU A 27 -9.40 26.80 -23.13
C LEU A 27 -10.56 27.28 -22.27
N THR A 28 -10.31 27.57 -20.99
CA THR A 28 -11.30 28.18 -20.08
C THR A 28 -11.39 29.69 -20.35
N LEU A 29 -12.56 30.31 -20.12
CA LEU A 29 -12.80 31.75 -20.34
C LEU A 29 -11.70 32.67 -19.74
N PRO A 30 -11.18 32.41 -18.52
CA PRO A 30 -10.09 33.20 -17.95
C PRO A 30 -8.79 33.12 -18.77
N ARG A 31 -8.49 31.95 -19.34
CA ARG A 31 -7.28 31.74 -20.15
C ARG A 31 -7.37 32.40 -21.52
N ALA A 32 -8.56 32.46 -22.11
CA ALA A 32 -8.78 33.22 -23.34
C ALA A 32 -8.62 34.73 -23.13
N LEU A 33 -9.15 35.26 -22.01
CA LEU A 33 -9.00 36.67 -21.63
C LEU A 33 -7.54 37.03 -21.32
N ALA A 34 -6.80 36.17 -20.61
CA ALA A 34 -5.38 36.39 -20.33
C ALA A 34 -4.51 36.38 -21.60
N THR A 35 -4.81 35.49 -22.55
CA THR A 35 -4.09 35.44 -23.83
C THR A 35 -4.37 36.69 -24.67
N ALA A 36 -5.61 37.19 -24.65
CA ALA A 36 -5.97 38.47 -25.28
C ALA A 36 -5.30 39.67 -24.59
N ALA A 37 -5.21 39.68 -23.26
CA ALA A 37 -4.54 40.73 -22.50
C ALA A 37 -3.02 40.77 -22.73
N ILE A 38 -2.36 39.62 -22.84
CA ILE A 38 -0.93 39.54 -23.19
C ILE A 38 -0.69 40.00 -24.62
N LEU A 39 -1.58 39.66 -25.57
CA LEU A 39 -1.49 40.17 -26.93
C LEU A 39 -1.69 41.69 -26.98
N ALA A 40 -2.63 42.20 -26.17
CA ALA A 40 -2.88 43.64 -26.04
C ALA A 40 -1.69 44.37 -25.39
N LEU A 41 -1.04 43.78 -24.38
CA LEU A 41 0.17 44.32 -23.76
C LEU A 41 1.37 44.26 -24.70
N ALA A 42 1.54 43.20 -25.50
CA ALA A 42 2.58 43.12 -26.52
C ALA A 42 2.37 44.14 -27.65
N LEU A 43 1.10 44.41 -28.00
CA LEU A 43 0.75 45.51 -28.91
C LEU A 43 0.98 46.88 -28.26
N LEU A 44 0.63 47.05 -26.98
CA LEU A 44 0.83 48.30 -26.23
C LEU A 44 2.33 48.62 -26.08
N ASP A 45 3.16 47.61 -25.81
CA ASP A 45 4.61 47.76 -25.70
C ASP A 45 5.25 48.04 -27.08
N PHE A 46 4.71 47.46 -28.16
CA PHE A 46 5.08 47.83 -29.52
C PHE A 46 4.77 49.32 -29.83
N PHE A 47 3.65 49.84 -29.32
CA PHE A 47 3.29 51.27 -29.44
C PHE A 47 4.06 52.19 -28.47
N LEU A 48 4.47 51.69 -27.29
CA LEU A 48 5.22 52.44 -26.27
C LEU A 48 6.75 52.44 -26.48
N THR A 49 7.29 51.44 -27.18
CA THR A 49 8.72 51.35 -27.53
C THR A 49 9.05 51.99 -28.88
N ALA A 50 8.08 52.11 -29.79
CA ALA A 50 8.23 52.87 -31.04
C ALA A 50 8.71 54.33 -30.86
N PRO A 51 8.29 55.08 -29.81
CA PRO A 51 8.81 56.41 -29.48
C PRO A 51 10.23 56.41 -28.92
N LEU A 52 10.68 55.34 -28.26
CA LEU A 52 12.06 55.23 -27.76
C LEU A 52 13.09 55.13 -28.90
N PHE A 53 12.67 54.64 -30.07
CA PHE A 53 13.45 54.68 -31.32
C PHE A 53 13.31 56.00 -32.10
N LEU A 54 12.61 57.01 -31.55
CA LEU A 54 12.63 58.40 -32.05
C LEU A 54 13.75 59.23 -31.40
N LEU A 55 14.55 58.67 -30.48
CA LEU A 55 15.74 59.33 -29.94
C LEU A 55 16.90 59.25 -30.97
N PRO A 56 17.47 60.38 -31.41
CA PRO A 56 18.35 60.41 -32.56
C PRO A 56 19.77 60.00 -32.20
N LYS A 57 20.43 59.24 -33.08
CA LYS A 57 21.74 59.61 -33.61
C LYS A 57 22.12 58.82 -34.86
N THR A 58 22.59 59.61 -35.81
CA THR A 58 23.41 59.25 -36.98
C THR A 58 22.74 58.38 -38.04
N VAL A 59 22.07 59.03 -38.98
CA VAL A 59 22.36 59.02 -40.44
C VAL A 59 21.14 59.62 -41.17
N TRP A 60 21.38 60.67 -41.98
CA TRP A 60 20.46 61.40 -42.91
C TRP A 60 19.61 62.59 -42.40
N PRO A 61 19.29 63.60 -43.26
CA PRO A 61 19.44 65.05 -43.08
C PRO A 61 18.09 65.77 -42.78
N PRO A 62 18.02 67.10 -42.62
CA PRO A 62 17.10 67.75 -41.71
C PRO A 62 15.69 67.92 -42.30
N LEU A 63 14.68 67.47 -41.58
CA LEU A 63 13.36 68.10 -41.59
C LEU A 63 13.03 68.45 -40.14
N ALA A 64 13.65 69.55 -39.70
CA ALA A 64 13.07 70.38 -38.67
C ALA A 64 11.89 71.16 -39.31
N PRO A 65 10.88 71.56 -38.52
CA PRO A 65 11.06 72.05 -37.17
C PRO A 65 10.78 70.98 -36.11
N ALA A 66 11.67 70.96 -35.12
CA ALA A 66 11.48 70.24 -33.87
C ALA A 66 10.24 70.79 -33.16
N MET A 67 9.24 69.94 -32.94
CA MET A 67 8.14 70.25 -32.03
C MET A 67 8.61 70.04 -30.59
N THR A 68 8.37 71.02 -29.73
CA THR A 68 8.50 70.88 -28.29
C THR A 68 7.43 69.93 -27.74
N TRP A 69 7.68 69.31 -26.59
CA TRP A 69 6.71 68.37 -25.98
C TRP A 69 5.29 68.92 -25.84
N PRO A 70 5.08 70.19 -25.45
CA PRO A 70 3.75 70.81 -25.44
C PRO A 70 3.08 70.84 -26.83
N GLU A 71 3.84 71.06 -27.91
CA GLU A 71 3.34 71.09 -29.29
C GLU A 71 2.97 69.68 -29.79
N VAL A 72 3.73 68.66 -29.37
CA VAL A 72 3.40 67.25 -29.66
C VAL A 72 2.10 66.85 -28.97
N VAL A 73 1.91 67.26 -27.71
CA VAL A 73 0.67 67.00 -26.96
C VAL A 73 -0.50 67.74 -27.60
N ALA A 74 -0.32 68.99 -28.04
CA ALA A 74 -1.34 69.76 -28.75
C ALA A 74 -1.69 69.16 -30.12
N TYR A 75 -0.71 68.65 -30.87
CA TYR A 75 -0.90 67.97 -32.15
C TYR A 75 -1.71 66.68 -31.99
N LEU A 76 -1.36 65.86 -30.99
CA LEU A 76 -2.07 64.62 -30.66
C LEU A 76 -3.48 64.87 -30.09
N ALA A 77 -3.72 66.05 -29.50
CA ALA A 77 -5.02 66.46 -28.99
C ALA A 77 -5.90 67.16 -30.05
N SER A 78 -5.36 67.50 -31.23
CA SER A 78 -6.12 68.15 -32.29
C SER A 78 -7.12 67.19 -32.96
N PRO A 79 -8.35 67.62 -33.29
CA PRO A 79 -9.29 66.78 -34.03
C PRO A 79 -8.76 66.55 -35.45
N ALA A 80 -8.73 65.28 -35.88
CA ALA A 80 -8.20 64.91 -37.19
C ALA A 80 -8.94 65.64 -38.33
N PRO A 81 -8.24 66.25 -39.31
CA PRO A 81 -8.90 66.74 -40.51
C PRO A 81 -9.41 65.51 -41.28
N GLY A 82 -10.72 65.26 -41.20
CA GLY A 82 -11.39 64.18 -41.95
C GLY A 82 -11.92 62.98 -41.15
N GLY A 83 -12.00 63.04 -39.81
CA GLY A 83 -12.89 62.14 -39.03
C GLY A 83 -12.53 60.64 -38.97
N GLY A 84 -11.29 60.24 -39.25
CA GLY A 84 -10.80 58.86 -39.07
C GLY A 84 -9.98 58.64 -37.78
N ASN A 85 -9.96 57.41 -37.25
CA ASN A 85 -9.22 57.04 -36.03
C ASN A 85 -7.70 57.29 -36.21
N GLN A 86 -7.18 58.32 -35.52
CA GLN A 86 -5.81 58.85 -35.64
C GLN A 86 -4.73 57.76 -35.48
N TRP A 87 -4.96 56.80 -34.58
CA TRP A 87 -4.07 55.67 -34.32
C TRP A 87 -3.93 54.73 -35.52
N TRP A 88 -5.01 54.59 -36.30
CA TRP A 88 -5.03 53.74 -37.48
C TRP A 88 -4.18 54.32 -38.61
N GLN A 89 -4.26 55.64 -38.82
CA GLN A 89 -3.42 56.33 -39.80
C GLN A 89 -1.95 56.33 -39.39
N LEU A 90 -1.64 56.59 -38.11
CA LEU A 90 -0.29 56.47 -37.55
C LEU A 90 0.31 55.08 -37.74
N THR A 91 -0.48 54.03 -37.53
CA THR A 91 -0.05 52.65 -37.75
C THR A 91 0.25 52.38 -39.22
N LEU A 92 -0.65 52.81 -40.13
CA LEU A 92 -0.45 52.66 -41.57
C LEU A 92 0.79 53.41 -42.08
N ASP A 93 1.05 54.61 -41.55
CA ASP A 93 2.23 55.40 -41.91
C ASP A 93 3.52 54.77 -41.35
N LEU A 94 3.52 54.21 -40.14
CA LEU A 94 4.64 53.42 -39.62
C LEU A 94 4.98 52.22 -40.51
N PHE A 95 3.97 51.53 -41.05
CA PHE A 95 4.17 50.41 -41.98
C PHE A 95 4.64 50.85 -43.38
N ARG A 96 4.29 52.05 -43.82
CA ARG A 96 4.68 52.58 -45.13
C ARG A 96 6.07 53.23 -45.12
N THR A 97 6.45 53.86 -44.02
CA THR A 97 7.68 54.68 -43.94
C THR A 97 8.89 53.91 -43.44
N ARG A 98 8.71 52.81 -42.71
CA ARG A 98 9.84 52.05 -42.13
C ARG A 98 10.37 50.99 -43.11
N PRO A 99 11.69 50.93 -43.33
CA PRO A 99 12.28 49.97 -44.25
C PRO A 99 12.09 48.53 -43.75
N PRO A 100 12.07 47.52 -44.65
CA PRO A 100 11.85 46.11 -44.28
C PRO A 100 12.79 45.58 -43.19
N GLY A 101 14.02 46.12 -43.11
CA GLY A 101 15.00 45.78 -42.08
C GLY A 101 14.55 46.08 -40.64
N PHE A 102 13.71 47.10 -40.43
CA PHE A 102 13.14 47.43 -39.12
C PHE A 102 12.29 46.28 -38.57
N TRP A 103 11.47 45.66 -39.43
CA TRP A 103 10.61 44.55 -39.06
C TRP A 103 11.38 43.24 -38.88
N LEU A 104 12.43 43.04 -39.70
CA LEU A 104 13.34 41.90 -39.55
C LEU A 104 14.13 41.97 -38.23
N ALA A 105 14.48 43.16 -37.75
CA ALA A 105 15.14 43.34 -36.46
C ALA A 105 14.27 42.97 -35.24
N GLN A 106 12.95 42.87 -35.41
CA GLN A 106 12.01 42.43 -34.35
C GLN A 106 11.86 40.90 -34.29
N VAL A 107 12.26 40.17 -35.35
CA VAL A 107 12.15 38.71 -35.43
C VAL A 107 12.93 37.99 -34.32
N PRO A 108 14.18 38.37 -33.96
CA PRO A 108 14.89 37.76 -32.84
C PRO A 108 14.17 37.95 -31.51
N PHE A 109 13.52 39.09 -31.29
CA PHE A 109 12.77 39.36 -30.06
C PHE A 109 11.51 38.50 -29.97
N LEU A 110 10.76 38.35 -31.06
CA LEU A 110 9.61 37.44 -31.14
C LEU A 110 10.02 35.97 -30.95
N LEU A 111 11.18 35.58 -31.51
CA LEU A 111 11.75 34.24 -31.32
C LEU A 111 12.28 34.01 -29.91
N ALA A 112 12.71 35.04 -29.18
CA ALA A 112 13.13 34.97 -27.77
C ALA A 112 11.94 35.01 -26.80
N ALA A 113 10.88 35.74 -27.14
CA ALA A 113 9.65 35.79 -26.36
C ALA A 113 8.88 34.46 -26.40
N PHE A 114 8.90 33.76 -27.53
CA PHE A 114 8.22 32.47 -27.69
C PHE A 114 8.64 31.38 -26.68
N PRO A 115 9.93 31.07 -26.45
CA PRO A 115 10.35 30.11 -25.42
C PRO A 115 10.06 30.62 -24.01
N LEU A 116 10.10 31.93 -23.77
CA LEU A 116 9.76 32.52 -22.46
C LEU A 116 8.27 32.35 -22.14
N VAL A 117 7.40 32.60 -23.12
CA VAL A 117 5.95 32.36 -23.03
C VAL A 117 5.65 30.87 -22.89
N ARG A 118 6.35 30.01 -23.63
CA ARG A 118 6.22 28.55 -23.52
C ARG A 118 6.71 28.03 -22.16
N TRP A 119 7.78 28.60 -21.61
CA TRP A 119 8.29 28.29 -20.28
C TRP A 119 7.32 28.77 -19.21
N ALA A 120 6.84 30.02 -19.27
CA ALA A 120 5.84 30.56 -18.36
C ALA A 120 4.53 29.74 -18.38
N TRP A 121 4.08 29.30 -19.57
CA TRP A 121 2.93 28.40 -19.73
C TRP A 121 3.16 27.01 -19.12
N ARG A 122 4.36 26.45 -19.28
CA ARG A 122 4.74 25.17 -18.65
C ARG A 122 4.93 25.28 -17.14
N ALA A 123 5.36 26.44 -16.66
CA ALA A 123 5.57 26.78 -15.26
C ALA A 123 4.28 27.14 -14.51
N GLY A 124 3.17 27.37 -15.22
CA GLY A 124 1.84 27.58 -14.62
C GLY A 124 1.44 29.03 -14.40
N TRP A 125 2.10 29.99 -15.07
CA TRP A 125 1.74 31.41 -15.02
C TRP A 125 0.78 31.82 -16.16
N PRO A 126 -0.16 32.79 -15.99
CA PRO A 126 -0.52 33.52 -14.78
C PRO A 126 -1.70 32.84 -14.07
N ALA A 127 -1.57 32.60 -12.77
CA ALA A 127 -2.55 31.91 -11.92
C ALA A 127 -2.77 30.41 -12.24
N GLY A 128 -1.77 29.61 -11.86
CA GLY A 128 -1.98 28.26 -11.36
C GLY A 128 -1.07 28.13 -10.15
N GLU A 129 -1.62 27.73 -9.00
CA GLU A 129 -0.85 27.39 -7.81
C GLU A 129 0.43 26.64 -8.19
N PRO A 130 1.58 26.94 -7.55
CA PRO A 130 2.81 26.19 -7.79
C PRO A 130 2.44 24.73 -7.73
N ARG A 131 2.74 23.95 -8.80
CA ARG A 131 2.38 22.53 -8.90
C ARG A 131 2.56 21.91 -7.53
N ALA A 132 1.46 21.80 -6.78
CA ALA A 132 1.52 21.23 -5.46
C ALA A 132 2.11 19.85 -5.74
N ALA A 133 3.21 19.53 -5.05
CA ALA A 133 3.65 18.16 -4.94
C ALA A 133 2.38 17.34 -4.78
N ARG A 134 2.08 16.46 -5.74
CA ARG A 134 0.81 15.74 -5.82
C ARG A 134 0.68 14.84 -4.58
N THR A 135 0.36 15.42 -3.44
CA THR A 135 -0.23 14.79 -2.26
C THR A 135 -1.71 14.63 -2.58
N ALA A 136 -1.98 13.93 -3.68
CA ALA A 136 -3.34 13.61 -4.07
C ALA A 136 -3.70 12.28 -3.42
N THR A 137 -4.01 12.35 -2.13
CA THR A 137 -4.39 11.20 -1.29
C THR A 137 -5.77 10.63 -1.71
N HIS A 138 -6.62 11.42 -2.39
CA HIS A 138 -7.86 10.94 -3.01
C HIS A 138 -8.07 11.53 -4.41
N GLY A 139 -8.64 10.73 -5.33
CA GLY A 139 -9.08 11.19 -6.66
C GLY A 139 -8.02 11.28 -7.77
N SER A 140 -6.75 10.93 -7.51
CA SER A 140 -5.68 10.88 -8.53
C SER A 140 -5.61 9.58 -9.33
N SER A 141 -6.51 8.63 -9.03
CA SER A 141 -6.52 7.32 -9.66
C SER A 141 -6.82 7.44 -11.16
N ARG A 142 -5.94 6.85 -11.97
CA ARG A 142 -6.14 6.73 -13.42
C ARG A 142 -5.61 5.39 -13.91
N TRP A 143 -6.08 4.98 -15.09
CA TRP A 143 -5.50 3.84 -15.78
C TRP A 143 -4.02 4.07 -16.05
N ARG A 144 -3.24 3.01 -15.82
CA ARG A 144 -1.80 3.00 -16.00
C ARG A 144 -1.47 2.98 -17.49
N GLY A 145 -0.48 3.78 -17.90
CA GLY A 145 0.04 3.77 -19.28
C GLY A 145 0.96 2.58 -19.54
N ARG A 146 1.17 2.20 -20.80
CA ARG A 146 2.04 1.07 -21.17
C ARG A 146 3.50 1.23 -20.70
N ALA A 147 4.03 2.46 -20.75
CA ALA A 147 5.39 2.74 -20.28
C ALA A 147 5.53 2.54 -18.76
N GLU A 148 4.47 2.86 -18.00
CA GLU A 148 4.45 2.77 -16.55
C GLU A 148 4.36 1.32 -16.06
N LEU A 149 3.83 0.39 -16.87
CA LEU A 149 3.88 -1.04 -16.55
C LEU A 149 5.32 -1.52 -16.35
N LYS A 150 6.28 -1.00 -17.11
CA LYS A 150 7.70 -1.39 -16.99
C LYS A 150 8.35 -0.85 -15.72
N THR A 151 7.87 0.27 -15.20
CA THR A 151 8.42 0.90 -13.98
C THR A 151 7.74 0.39 -12.72
N THR A 152 6.48 -0.04 -12.80
CA THR A 152 5.67 -0.44 -11.63
C THR A 152 5.48 -1.94 -11.47
N LEU A 153 5.64 -2.73 -12.53
CA LEU A 153 5.56 -4.19 -12.52
C LEU A 153 6.83 -4.79 -13.08
N ARG A 154 7.07 -6.05 -12.73
CA ARG A 154 8.21 -6.82 -13.21
C ARG A 154 7.73 -7.85 -14.23
N ALA A 155 8.34 -7.89 -15.40
CA ALA A 155 7.92 -8.81 -16.47
C ALA A 155 8.86 -10.02 -16.48
N VAL A 156 8.32 -11.21 -16.24
CA VAL A 156 9.08 -12.47 -16.19
C VAL A 156 8.64 -13.43 -17.29
N ASN A 157 9.53 -14.36 -17.66
CA ASN A 157 9.19 -15.48 -18.53
C ASN A 157 8.59 -16.61 -17.69
N CYS A 158 7.44 -17.16 -18.09
CA CYS A 158 6.72 -18.16 -17.29
C CYS A 158 7.49 -19.49 -17.13
N GLY A 159 8.39 -19.83 -18.06
CA GLY A 159 9.15 -21.07 -18.02
C GLY A 159 10.35 -21.06 -17.07
N ARG A 160 10.91 -19.87 -16.80
CA ARG A 160 12.07 -19.67 -15.91
C ARG A 160 12.00 -18.28 -15.27
N PRO A 161 11.09 -18.04 -14.32
CA PRO A 161 11.03 -16.77 -13.62
C PRO A 161 12.32 -16.63 -12.79
N GLN A 162 13.05 -15.55 -13.00
CA GLN A 162 14.28 -15.22 -12.26
C GLN A 162 14.00 -14.37 -11.02
N GLU A 163 12.75 -13.94 -10.87
CA GLU A 163 12.35 -12.92 -9.92
C GLU A 163 10.96 -13.23 -9.36
N SER A 164 10.68 -12.67 -8.19
CA SER A 164 9.50 -12.99 -7.38
C SER A 164 8.53 -11.84 -7.25
N GLY A 165 7.28 -12.18 -6.97
CA GLY A 165 6.20 -11.22 -6.77
C GLY A 165 4.84 -11.85 -7.05
N VAL A 166 3.77 -11.15 -6.67
CA VAL A 166 2.41 -11.60 -6.91
C VAL A 166 2.07 -11.41 -8.38
N VAL A 167 1.57 -12.45 -9.04
CA VAL A 167 1.18 -12.41 -10.45
C VAL A 167 -0.08 -11.55 -10.61
N VAL A 168 0.01 -10.47 -11.37
CA VAL A 168 -1.13 -9.57 -11.65
C VAL A 168 -1.72 -9.73 -13.04
N GLY A 169 -1.04 -10.46 -13.93
CA GLY A 169 -1.52 -10.76 -15.27
C GLY A 169 -0.49 -11.51 -16.11
N GLY A 170 -0.90 -11.99 -17.28
CA GLY A 170 -0.03 -12.68 -18.22
C GLY A 170 -0.50 -12.57 -19.66
N ALA A 171 0.44 -12.68 -20.60
CA ALA A 171 0.20 -12.71 -22.03
C ALA A 171 1.22 -13.61 -22.72
N GLY A 172 0.75 -14.68 -23.36
CA GLY A 172 1.62 -15.71 -23.94
C GLY A 172 2.55 -16.30 -22.87
N ASN A 173 3.85 -16.30 -23.14
CA ASN A 173 4.88 -16.83 -22.22
C ASN A 173 5.45 -15.78 -21.25
N ARG A 174 4.73 -14.67 -21.02
CA ARG A 174 5.14 -13.60 -20.10
C ARG A 174 4.11 -13.40 -19.00
N ALA A 175 4.58 -13.21 -17.79
CA ALA A 175 3.78 -12.80 -16.64
C ALA A 175 4.27 -11.45 -16.11
N TRP A 176 3.36 -10.68 -15.52
CA TRP A 176 3.69 -9.46 -14.79
C TRP A 176 3.49 -9.69 -13.30
N LEU A 177 4.52 -9.37 -12.53
CA LEU A 177 4.58 -9.51 -11.09
C LEU A 177 4.53 -8.13 -10.44
N THR A 178 4.02 -8.08 -9.20
CA THR A 178 4.24 -6.92 -8.34
C THR A 178 5.73 -6.69 -8.10
N ARG A 179 6.09 -5.44 -7.79
CA ARG A 179 7.46 -5.04 -7.48
C ARG A 179 7.50 -4.46 -6.07
N PRO A 180 7.80 -5.27 -5.04
CA PRO A 180 7.89 -4.83 -3.64
C PRO A 180 8.78 -3.60 -3.45
N GLU A 181 9.83 -3.44 -4.26
CA GLU A 181 10.79 -2.33 -4.14
C GLU A 181 10.26 -0.96 -4.60
N VAL A 182 9.16 -0.91 -5.37
CA VAL A 182 8.67 0.33 -6.01
C VAL A 182 7.31 0.79 -5.47
N GLY A 183 6.81 0.15 -4.40
CA GLY A 183 5.54 0.51 -3.78
C GLY A 183 5.25 -0.28 -2.51
N ASN A 184 3.98 -0.34 -2.11
CA ASN A 184 3.58 -1.19 -1.00
C ASN A 184 3.75 -2.67 -1.41
N PRO A 185 4.51 -3.47 -0.64
CA PRO A 185 4.75 -4.88 -0.97
C PRO A 185 3.52 -5.76 -0.77
N HIS A 186 2.54 -5.32 0.02
CA HIS A 186 1.33 -6.08 0.33
C HIS A 186 0.27 -5.94 -0.76
N VAL A 187 -0.44 -7.04 -1.02
CA VAL A 187 -1.46 -7.12 -2.07
C VAL A 187 -2.78 -7.54 -1.46
N LEU A 188 -3.81 -6.73 -1.68
CA LEU A 188 -5.20 -7.08 -1.39
C LEU A 188 -5.89 -7.57 -2.67
N LEU A 189 -6.23 -8.85 -2.73
CA LEU A 189 -6.94 -9.46 -3.86
C LEU A 189 -8.45 -9.56 -3.57
N ILE A 190 -9.23 -8.68 -4.20
CA ILE A 190 -10.70 -8.68 -4.07
C ILE A 190 -11.31 -9.37 -5.29
N GLY A 191 -12.18 -10.35 -5.05
CA GLY A 191 -12.94 -10.99 -6.11
C GLY A 191 -14.06 -11.86 -5.56
N ALA A 192 -15.20 -11.89 -6.25
CA ALA A 192 -16.35 -12.71 -5.89
C ALA A 192 -16.01 -14.21 -5.93
N THR A 193 -16.81 -15.05 -5.26
CA THR A 193 -16.72 -16.51 -5.39
C THR A 193 -16.85 -16.91 -6.86
N ARG A 194 -16.05 -17.91 -7.29
CA ARG A 194 -15.93 -18.34 -8.69
C ARG A 194 -15.36 -17.31 -9.69
N SER A 195 -14.82 -16.19 -9.24
CA SER A 195 -14.08 -15.25 -10.14
C SER A 195 -12.72 -15.80 -10.63
N GLY A 196 -12.26 -16.92 -10.06
CA GLY A 196 -11.01 -17.57 -10.42
C GLY A 196 -9.77 -17.00 -9.72
N LYS A 197 -9.91 -16.36 -8.55
CA LYS A 197 -8.78 -15.83 -7.74
C LYS A 197 -7.64 -16.84 -7.60
N SER A 198 -7.95 -18.05 -7.14
CA SER A 198 -6.96 -19.11 -6.90
C SER A 198 -6.25 -19.53 -8.20
N ARG A 199 -7.01 -19.77 -9.27
CA ARG A 199 -6.47 -20.20 -10.58
C ARG A 199 -5.72 -19.10 -11.35
N ARG A 200 -6.17 -17.84 -11.27
CA ARG A 200 -5.65 -16.73 -12.09
C ARG A 200 -4.52 -15.96 -11.41
N VAL A 201 -4.44 -15.99 -10.09
CA VAL A 201 -3.48 -15.19 -9.31
C VAL A 201 -2.66 -16.05 -8.36
N ILE A 202 -3.29 -16.80 -7.45
CA ILE A 202 -2.58 -17.50 -6.37
C ILE A 202 -1.71 -18.65 -6.90
N LEU A 203 -2.26 -19.59 -7.65
CA LEU A 203 -1.50 -20.72 -8.21
C LEU A 203 -0.36 -20.26 -9.15
N PRO A 204 -0.57 -19.29 -10.07
CA PRO A 204 0.54 -18.71 -10.81
C PRO A 204 1.60 -18.04 -9.93
N THR A 205 1.20 -17.40 -8.83
CA THR A 205 2.13 -16.82 -7.86
C THR A 205 2.94 -17.92 -7.17
N VAL A 206 2.31 -18.99 -6.71
CA VAL A 206 2.99 -20.17 -6.15
C VAL A 206 4.03 -20.74 -7.12
N TRP A 207 3.70 -20.82 -8.41
CA TRP A 207 4.64 -21.27 -9.43
C TRP A 207 5.87 -20.36 -9.57
N VAL A 208 5.64 -19.04 -9.57
CA VAL A 208 6.73 -18.06 -9.68
C VAL A 208 7.63 -18.10 -8.45
N LEU A 209 7.04 -18.08 -7.26
CA LEU A 209 7.77 -18.14 -6.00
C LEU A 209 8.53 -19.45 -5.85
N GLY A 210 7.88 -20.58 -6.18
CA GLY A 210 8.47 -21.92 -6.14
C GLY A 210 9.70 -22.08 -7.04
N ARG A 211 9.74 -21.37 -8.16
CA ARG A 211 10.90 -21.35 -9.08
C ARG A 211 12.02 -20.42 -8.59
N ALA A 212 11.66 -19.35 -7.90
CA ALA A 212 12.62 -18.41 -7.32
C ALA A 212 13.26 -18.91 -6.01
N GLY A 213 12.74 -20.01 -5.42
CA GLY A 213 13.25 -20.54 -4.17
C GLY A 213 12.76 -19.77 -2.94
N GLU A 214 11.71 -18.97 -3.07
CA GLU A 214 11.12 -18.22 -1.96
C GLU A 214 10.04 -19.03 -1.25
N SER A 215 10.00 -18.90 0.07
CA SER A 215 9.08 -19.63 0.95
C SER A 215 7.68 -19.02 0.90
N MET A 216 6.70 -19.83 1.29
CA MET A 216 5.29 -19.46 1.26
C MET A 216 4.51 -20.09 2.40
N ILE A 217 3.61 -19.31 3.00
CA ILE A 217 2.63 -19.76 3.99
C ILE A 217 1.26 -19.45 3.39
N LEU A 218 0.48 -20.48 3.12
CA LEU A 218 -0.78 -20.39 2.40
C LEU A 218 -1.93 -20.84 3.30
N THR A 219 -3.02 -20.07 3.29
CA THR A 219 -4.32 -20.61 3.71
C THR A 219 -5.01 -21.25 2.51
N ASP A 220 -5.57 -22.44 2.71
CA ASP A 220 -6.21 -23.23 1.66
C ASP A 220 -7.56 -23.74 2.16
N PRO A 221 -8.62 -22.92 2.13
CA PRO A 221 -9.94 -23.33 2.63
C PRO A 221 -10.54 -24.54 1.89
N LYS A 222 -10.09 -24.80 0.65
CA LYS A 222 -10.66 -25.82 -0.25
C LYS A 222 -9.73 -26.99 -0.55
N GLY A 223 -8.47 -26.91 -0.14
CA GLY A 223 -7.45 -27.92 -0.47
C GLY A 223 -6.96 -27.89 -1.91
N GLU A 224 -7.43 -26.94 -2.72
CA GLU A 224 -7.07 -26.85 -4.13
C GLU A 224 -5.61 -26.44 -4.30
N LEU A 225 -5.08 -25.58 -3.42
CA LEU A 225 -3.70 -25.11 -3.52
C LEU A 225 -2.73 -26.26 -3.21
N TYR A 226 -2.97 -26.97 -2.12
CA TYR A 226 -2.17 -28.14 -1.75
C TYR A 226 -2.23 -29.22 -2.82
N ALA A 227 -3.43 -29.59 -3.28
CA ALA A 227 -3.63 -30.64 -4.27
C ALA A 227 -2.90 -30.34 -5.60
N HIS A 228 -2.84 -29.07 -6.02
CA HIS A 228 -2.20 -28.69 -7.27
C HIS A 228 -0.71 -28.37 -7.17
N ALA A 229 -0.23 -27.87 -6.03
CA ALA A 229 1.13 -27.34 -5.91
C ALA A 229 2.11 -28.19 -5.09
N ALA A 230 1.62 -28.97 -4.11
CA ALA A 230 2.50 -29.64 -3.13
C ALA A 230 3.54 -30.56 -3.78
N GLY A 231 3.09 -31.49 -4.64
CA GLY A 231 4.00 -32.45 -5.30
C GLY A 231 5.01 -31.77 -6.22
N TRP A 232 4.60 -30.68 -6.89
CA TRP A 232 5.52 -29.89 -7.71
C TRP A 232 6.55 -29.16 -6.85
N LEU A 233 6.16 -28.50 -5.76
CA LEU A 233 7.08 -27.83 -4.83
C LEU A 233 8.08 -28.82 -4.21
N GLN A 234 7.62 -30.02 -3.81
CA GLN A 234 8.50 -31.09 -3.36
C GLN A 234 9.56 -31.44 -4.42
N SER A 235 9.16 -31.56 -5.69
CA SER A 235 10.10 -31.80 -6.79
C SER A 235 11.11 -30.67 -7.02
N GLN A 236 10.80 -29.45 -6.56
CA GLN A 236 11.72 -28.31 -6.57
C GLN A 236 12.60 -28.23 -5.31
N GLY A 237 12.52 -29.20 -4.40
CA GLY A 237 13.33 -29.26 -3.18
C GLY A 237 12.78 -28.50 -1.98
N TYR A 238 11.50 -28.10 -2.02
CA TYR A 238 10.87 -27.43 -0.87
C TYR A 238 10.56 -28.42 0.25
N GLN A 239 10.72 -27.96 1.49
CA GLN A 239 10.03 -28.58 2.61
C GLN A 239 8.54 -28.23 2.50
N VAL A 240 7.70 -29.23 2.19
CA VAL A 240 6.24 -29.04 2.15
C VAL A 240 5.64 -29.50 3.46
N VAL A 241 4.92 -28.60 4.12
CA VAL A 241 4.23 -28.80 5.39
C VAL A 241 2.73 -28.68 5.13
N LEU A 242 1.96 -29.68 5.56
CA LEU A 242 0.49 -29.64 5.53
C LEU A 242 -0.04 -29.58 6.95
N LEU A 243 -0.70 -28.49 7.31
CA LEU A 243 -1.46 -28.40 8.55
C LEU A 243 -2.94 -28.58 8.22
N ASP A 244 -3.42 -29.79 8.42
CA ASP A 244 -4.77 -30.19 8.05
C ASP A 244 -5.74 -29.99 9.20
N LEU A 245 -6.43 -28.85 9.25
CA LEU A 245 -7.43 -28.59 10.29
C LEU A 245 -8.76 -29.30 10.03
N LEU A 246 -8.93 -30.03 8.92
CA LEU A 246 -10.12 -30.86 8.68
C LEU A 246 -9.87 -32.29 9.16
N ALA A 247 -8.75 -32.87 8.74
CA ALA A 247 -8.29 -34.20 9.07
C ALA A 247 -6.83 -34.17 9.56
N PRO A 248 -6.59 -33.75 10.82
CA PRO A 248 -5.24 -33.56 11.36
C PRO A 248 -4.26 -34.69 11.11
N GLY A 249 -4.68 -35.94 11.29
CA GLY A 249 -3.82 -37.13 11.11
C GLY A 249 -3.25 -37.34 9.70
N ARG A 250 -3.71 -36.59 8.69
CA ARG A 250 -3.15 -36.63 7.33
C ARG A 250 -1.92 -35.73 7.17
N GLY A 251 -1.79 -34.71 8.01
CA GLY A 251 -0.79 -33.66 7.90
C GLY A 251 0.38 -33.81 8.87
N ASN A 252 1.03 -32.67 9.11
CA ASN A 252 2.06 -32.45 10.10
C ASN A 252 1.45 -31.94 11.41
N ARG A 253 2.21 -32.10 12.49
CA ARG A 253 1.89 -31.55 13.80
C ARG A 253 2.63 -30.25 14.05
N TRP A 254 2.02 -29.38 14.83
CA TRP A 254 2.61 -28.15 15.35
C TRP A 254 2.07 -27.90 16.76
N ASN A 255 2.96 -27.92 17.74
CA ASN A 255 2.64 -27.64 19.12
C ASN A 255 2.77 -26.13 19.40
N PRO A 256 1.66 -25.42 19.67
CA PRO A 256 1.70 -23.98 19.95
C PRO A 256 2.45 -23.62 21.24
N LEU A 257 2.56 -24.56 22.20
CA LEU A 257 3.29 -24.36 23.45
C LEU A 257 4.80 -24.62 23.31
N ALA A 258 5.26 -25.17 22.19
CA ALA A 258 6.67 -25.52 22.03
C ALA A 258 7.60 -24.32 22.25
N ALA A 259 7.24 -23.15 21.72
CA ALA A 259 8.04 -21.94 21.86
C ALA A 259 8.08 -21.43 23.32
N VAL A 260 6.97 -21.54 24.06
CA VAL A 260 6.89 -21.17 25.48
C VAL A 260 7.78 -22.10 26.32
N ALA A 261 7.66 -23.41 26.12
CA ALA A 261 8.44 -24.40 26.85
C ALA A 261 9.94 -24.31 26.54
N GLN A 262 10.31 -24.02 25.29
CA GLN A 262 11.69 -23.80 24.87
C GLN A 262 12.28 -22.54 25.51
N ALA A 263 11.58 -21.41 25.47
CA ALA A 263 12.02 -20.16 26.10
C ALA A 263 12.24 -20.35 27.61
N TRP A 264 11.31 -21.04 28.29
CA TRP A 264 11.46 -21.36 29.71
C TRP A 264 12.70 -22.22 29.99
N THR A 265 12.88 -23.29 29.22
CA THR A 265 14.03 -24.21 29.37
C THR A 265 15.36 -23.51 29.09
N ALA A 266 15.36 -22.50 28.21
CA ALA A 266 16.52 -21.66 27.91
C ALA A 266 16.83 -20.60 29.00
N GLY A 267 16.01 -20.49 30.06
CA GLY A 267 16.15 -19.47 31.09
C GLY A 267 15.59 -18.10 30.70
N GLU A 268 14.85 -18.01 29.58
CA GLU A 268 14.24 -16.79 29.05
C GLU A 268 12.80 -16.64 29.57
N GLY A 269 12.63 -16.59 30.89
CA GLY A 269 11.31 -16.58 31.54
C GLY A 269 10.39 -15.43 31.09
N GLU A 270 10.95 -14.26 30.80
CA GLU A 270 10.20 -13.11 30.27
C GLU A 270 9.64 -13.39 28.86
N GLU A 271 10.43 -14.00 27.98
CA GLU A 271 9.97 -14.39 26.64
C GLU A 271 8.94 -15.51 26.71
N ALA A 272 9.12 -16.48 27.62
CA ALA A 272 8.12 -17.53 27.85
C ALA A 272 6.77 -16.92 28.28
N ALA A 273 6.79 -15.97 29.22
CA ALA A 273 5.59 -15.24 29.64
C ALA A 273 4.97 -14.47 28.46
N ARG A 274 5.76 -13.69 27.72
CA ARG A 274 5.29 -12.92 26.56
C ARG A 274 4.60 -13.82 25.52
N LEU A 275 5.21 -14.96 25.18
CA LEU A 275 4.65 -15.92 24.22
C LEU A 275 3.35 -16.55 24.75
N ALA A 276 3.26 -16.83 26.05
CA ALA A 276 2.04 -17.38 26.64
C ALA A 276 0.88 -16.37 26.63
N TRP A 277 1.17 -15.10 26.92
CA TRP A 277 0.20 -14.00 26.80
C TRP A 277 -0.23 -13.78 25.35
N GLU A 278 0.68 -13.89 24.38
CA GLU A 278 0.34 -13.84 22.95
C GLU A 278 -0.66 -14.95 22.54
N ILE A 279 -0.46 -16.19 23.04
CA ILE A 279 -1.42 -17.29 22.87
C ILE A 279 -2.76 -16.95 23.51
N GLY A 280 -2.74 -16.45 24.76
CA GLY A 280 -3.93 -16.02 25.49
C GLY A 280 -4.74 -14.98 24.73
N HIS A 281 -4.07 -13.96 24.21
CA HIS A 281 -4.68 -12.87 23.47
C HIS A 281 -5.36 -13.37 22.18
N ILE A 282 -4.65 -14.15 21.37
CA ILE A 282 -5.19 -14.65 20.09
C ILE A 282 -6.44 -15.51 20.30
N LEU A 283 -6.46 -16.32 21.38
CA LEU A 283 -7.58 -17.20 21.68
C LEU A 283 -8.76 -16.45 22.32
N ALA A 284 -8.51 -15.61 23.33
CA ALA A 284 -9.57 -14.89 24.03
C ALA A 284 -10.31 -13.88 23.13
N TYR A 285 -9.58 -13.24 22.20
CA TYR A 285 -10.15 -12.28 21.26
C TYR A 285 -10.55 -12.91 19.91
N SER A 286 -10.64 -14.23 19.84
CA SER A 286 -11.00 -14.96 18.63
C SER A 286 -12.44 -14.77 18.17
N GLU A 287 -13.32 -14.20 18.98
CA GLU A 287 -14.68 -13.77 18.57
C GLU A 287 -14.81 -12.24 18.59
N GLY A 288 -13.69 -11.53 18.70
CA GLY A 288 -13.61 -10.08 18.92
C GLY A 288 -13.68 -9.70 20.41
N PRO A 289 -13.54 -8.40 20.72
CA PRO A 289 -13.51 -7.92 22.11
C PRO A 289 -14.87 -7.96 22.83
N GLY A 290 -15.94 -8.36 22.14
CA GLY A 290 -17.30 -8.33 22.70
C GLY A 290 -17.77 -6.91 23.05
N THR A 291 -18.83 -6.82 23.86
CA THR A 291 -19.37 -5.55 24.38
C THR A 291 -18.68 -5.09 25.66
N ASP A 292 -18.10 -6.02 26.41
CA ASP A 292 -17.45 -5.77 27.70
C ASP A 292 -16.04 -6.36 27.68
N PRO A 293 -14.99 -5.50 27.70
CA PRO A 293 -13.61 -5.94 27.56
C PRO A 293 -13.09 -6.70 28.78
N ILE A 294 -13.79 -6.67 29.92
CA ILE A 294 -13.35 -7.35 31.14
C ILE A 294 -13.29 -8.86 30.93
N TRP A 295 -14.24 -9.44 30.19
CA TRP A 295 -14.30 -10.90 29.99
C TRP A 295 -13.12 -11.43 29.17
N PRO A 296 -12.84 -10.91 27.96
CA PRO A 296 -11.70 -11.40 27.19
C PRO A 296 -10.35 -11.16 27.90
N GLN A 297 -10.21 -10.09 28.69
CA GLN A 297 -8.97 -9.81 29.45
C GLN A 297 -8.74 -10.84 30.56
N ALA A 298 -9.79 -11.20 31.30
CA ALA A 298 -9.69 -12.20 32.36
C ALA A 298 -9.49 -13.61 31.78
N GLU A 299 -10.14 -13.91 30.65
CA GLU A 299 -9.94 -15.17 29.90
C GLU A 299 -8.52 -15.24 29.32
N GLU A 300 -8.00 -14.16 28.74
CA GLU A 300 -6.61 -14.05 28.26
C GLU A 300 -5.61 -14.38 29.38
N SER A 301 -5.78 -13.76 30.55
CA SER A 301 -4.98 -14.01 31.75
C SER A 301 -5.00 -15.48 32.16
N LEU A 302 -6.18 -16.11 32.19
CA LEU A 302 -6.31 -17.52 32.54
C LEU A 302 -5.67 -18.44 31.49
N ILE A 303 -5.86 -18.18 30.20
CA ILE A 303 -5.22 -18.95 29.13
C ILE A 303 -3.70 -18.85 29.25
N ALA A 304 -3.15 -17.64 29.46
CA ALA A 304 -1.72 -17.44 29.64
C ALA A 304 -1.19 -18.21 30.86
N ALA A 305 -1.91 -18.17 31.99
CA ALA A 305 -1.58 -18.91 33.19
C ALA A 305 -1.54 -20.43 32.98
N LEU A 306 -2.56 -20.98 32.30
CA LEU A 306 -2.62 -22.41 31.96
C LEU A 306 -1.49 -22.81 30.99
N CYS A 307 -1.17 -21.97 30.01
CA CYS A 307 -0.06 -22.21 29.08
C CYS A 307 1.28 -22.27 29.81
N LEU A 308 1.53 -21.32 30.72
CA LEU A 308 2.75 -21.29 31.55
C LEU A 308 2.80 -22.46 32.52
N ALA A 309 1.70 -22.77 33.21
CA ALA A 309 1.61 -23.90 34.12
C ALA A 309 1.99 -25.20 33.41
N VAL A 310 1.43 -25.45 32.23
CA VAL A 310 1.74 -26.66 31.45
C VAL A 310 3.16 -26.63 30.89
N ALA A 311 3.64 -25.50 30.38
CA ALA A 311 4.99 -25.41 29.82
C ALA A 311 6.09 -25.64 30.87
N VAL A 312 5.85 -25.23 32.12
CA VAL A 312 6.81 -25.30 33.23
C VAL A 312 6.70 -26.62 34.00
N GLU A 313 5.50 -26.97 34.45
CA GLU A 313 5.27 -28.03 35.44
C GLU A 313 4.98 -29.40 34.80
N ALA A 314 4.41 -29.43 33.58
CA ALA A 314 4.04 -30.70 32.96
C ALA A 314 5.28 -31.48 32.50
N PRO A 315 5.24 -32.83 32.52
CA PRO A 315 6.29 -33.64 31.93
C PRO A 315 6.42 -33.33 30.43
N PRO A 316 7.62 -33.45 29.83
CA PRO A 316 7.90 -32.99 28.47
C PRO A 316 6.89 -33.45 27.41
N GLU A 317 6.43 -34.70 27.48
CA GLU A 317 5.45 -35.30 26.58
C GLU A 317 4.04 -34.71 26.70
N ALA A 318 3.72 -34.07 27.82
CA ALA A 318 2.42 -33.45 28.10
C ALA A 318 2.42 -31.92 27.96
N ARG A 319 3.52 -31.31 27.48
CA ARG A 319 3.64 -29.85 27.31
C ARG A 319 2.93 -29.35 26.05
N HIS A 320 1.61 -29.53 25.99
CA HIS A 320 0.78 -29.18 24.84
C HIS A 320 -0.59 -28.63 25.26
N MET A 321 -1.27 -27.91 24.36
CA MET A 321 -2.53 -27.21 24.67
C MET A 321 -3.66 -28.12 25.17
N ALA A 322 -3.70 -29.39 24.75
CA ALA A 322 -4.69 -30.34 25.27
C ALA A 322 -4.54 -30.59 26.78
N THR A 323 -3.32 -30.51 27.33
CA THR A 323 -3.09 -30.61 28.78
C THR A 323 -3.57 -29.35 29.49
N ALA A 324 -3.40 -28.18 28.88
CA ALA A 324 -3.91 -26.92 29.42
C ALA A 324 -5.44 -26.92 29.51
N PHE A 325 -6.11 -27.44 28.46
CA PHE A 325 -7.56 -27.65 28.49
C PHE A 325 -7.97 -28.65 29.58
N ARG A 326 -7.28 -29.80 29.67
CA ARG A 326 -7.56 -30.81 30.70
C ARG A 326 -7.39 -30.27 32.12
N LEU A 327 -6.33 -29.53 32.39
CA LEU A 327 -6.08 -28.90 33.69
C LEU A 327 -7.25 -28.00 34.09
N LEU A 328 -7.72 -27.14 33.17
CA LEU A 328 -8.88 -26.29 33.40
C LEU A 328 -10.15 -27.10 33.64
N THR A 329 -10.42 -28.13 32.84
CA THR A 329 -11.64 -28.92 33.01
C THR A 329 -11.60 -29.75 34.28
N GLU A 330 -10.48 -30.37 34.63
CA GLU A 330 -10.38 -31.24 35.80
C GLU A 330 -10.42 -30.44 37.12
N LEU A 331 -9.78 -29.28 37.19
CA LEU A 331 -9.68 -28.47 38.43
C LEU A 331 -10.64 -27.28 38.49
N GLY A 332 -11.18 -26.82 37.35
CA GLY A 332 -12.06 -25.65 37.27
C GLY A 332 -13.53 -25.93 37.64
N HIS A 333 -13.89 -27.19 37.91
CA HIS A 333 -15.22 -27.57 38.38
C HIS A 333 -15.54 -27.01 39.78
N GLY A 334 -16.83 -26.94 40.13
CA GLY A 334 -17.27 -26.56 41.48
C GLY A 334 -16.93 -25.11 41.88
N GLY A 335 -16.80 -24.20 40.92
CA GLY A 335 -16.32 -22.82 41.17
C GLY A 335 -14.81 -22.65 41.11
N GLY A 336 -14.08 -23.75 40.87
CA GLY A 336 -12.63 -23.85 40.68
C GLY A 336 -11.78 -23.49 41.88
N GLU A 337 -12.28 -23.77 43.08
CA GLU A 337 -11.49 -23.73 44.32
C GLU A 337 -10.26 -24.66 44.23
N ALA A 338 -10.38 -25.80 43.55
CA ALA A 338 -9.26 -26.71 43.32
C ALA A 338 -8.19 -26.09 42.40
N LEU A 339 -8.61 -25.36 41.36
CA LEU A 339 -7.69 -24.62 40.49
C LEU A 339 -7.01 -23.47 41.24
N ASP A 340 -7.76 -22.73 42.07
CA ASP A 340 -7.23 -21.69 42.95
C ASP A 340 -6.17 -22.25 43.90
N ALA A 341 -6.47 -23.36 44.57
CA ALA A 341 -5.56 -24.03 45.49
C ALA A 341 -4.29 -24.53 44.78
N TRP A 342 -4.43 -25.05 43.55
CA TRP A 342 -3.31 -25.51 42.74
C TRP A 342 -2.34 -24.36 42.41
N PHE A 343 -2.85 -23.24 41.88
CA PHE A 343 -2.02 -22.05 41.59
C PHE A 343 -1.45 -21.40 42.86
N ALA A 344 -2.18 -21.42 43.98
CA ALA A 344 -1.70 -20.92 45.26
C ALA A 344 -0.55 -21.76 45.84
N GLY A 345 -0.49 -23.05 45.49
CA GLY A 345 0.58 -23.97 45.87
C GLY A 345 1.91 -23.77 45.13
N LEU A 346 1.89 -23.10 43.96
CA LEU A 346 3.10 -22.75 43.23
C LEU A 346 3.93 -21.67 43.96
N PRO A 347 5.25 -21.57 43.74
CA PRO A 347 6.07 -20.50 44.29
C PRO A 347 5.50 -19.09 43.98
N PRO A 348 5.62 -18.10 44.89
CA PRO A 348 5.07 -16.76 44.68
C PRO A 348 5.57 -16.04 43.42
N ASP A 349 6.81 -16.32 43.02
CA ASP A 349 7.48 -15.79 41.83
C ASP A 349 7.26 -16.67 40.57
N HIS A 350 6.50 -17.76 40.68
CA HIS A 350 6.21 -18.62 39.55
C HIS A 350 5.37 -17.88 38.49
N PRO A 351 5.79 -17.86 37.21
CA PRO A 351 5.15 -17.02 36.18
C PRO A 351 3.68 -17.38 35.95
N ALA A 352 3.33 -18.68 36.03
CA ALA A 352 1.95 -19.12 35.91
C ALA A 352 1.05 -18.60 37.05
N ARG A 353 1.57 -18.50 38.28
CA ARG A 353 0.84 -17.96 39.43
C ARG A 353 0.61 -16.46 39.29
N LEU A 354 1.63 -15.74 38.82
CA LEU A 354 1.51 -14.30 38.54
C LEU A 354 0.48 -14.04 37.43
N ALA A 355 0.51 -14.79 36.34
CA ALA A 355 -0.45 -14.66 35.25
C ALA A 355 -1.89 -14.98 35.68
N TYR A 356 -2.07 -15.95 36.59
CA TYR A 356 -3.38 -16.31 37.14
C TYR A 356 -4.01 -15.23 38.04
N GLY A 357 -3.18 -14.33 38.59
CA GLY A 357 -3.60 -13.33 39.57
C GLY A 357 -4.79 -12.49 39.11
N THR A 358 -4.85 -12.08 37.84
CA THR A 358 -5.96 -11.26 37.33
C THR A 358 -7.30 -12.01 37.33
N ALA A 359 -7.31 -13.28 36.92
CA ALA A 359 -8.51 -14.12 37.02
C ALA A 359 -8.92 -14.38 38.49
N ALA A 360 -7.94 -14.55 39.38
CA ALA A 360 -8.17 -14.83 40.80
C ALA A 360 -8.77 -13.65 41.59
N LEU A 361 -8.59 -12.40 41.12
CA LEU A 361 -9.18 -11.20 41.76
C LEU A 361 -10.71 -11.15 41.66
N SER A 362 -11.31 -11.90 40.74
CA SER A 362 -12.76 -11.92 40.53
C SER A 362 -13.47 -12.69 41.64
N GLU A 363 -14.64 -12.23 42.07
CA GLU A 363 -15.52 -12.96 43.00
C GLU A 363 -15.93 -14.33 42.43
N SER A 364 -16.31 -15.28 43.29
CA SER A 364 -16.53 -16.70 42.92
C SER A 364 -17.49 -16.91 41.74
N ARG A 365 -18.60 -16.16 41.68
CA ARG A 365 -19.57 -16.23 40.58
C ARG A 365 -19.00 -15.73 39.25
N THR A 366 -18.31 -14.59 39.28
CA THR A 366 -17.65 -13.99 38.10
C THR A 366 -16.52 -14.89 37.60
N ARG A 367 -15.74 -15.45 38.53
CA ARG A 367 -14.65 -16.38 38.23
C ARG A 367 -15.13 -17.66 37.55
N SER A 368 -16.26 -18.21 38.01
CA SER A 368 -16.91 -19.35 37.35
C SER A 368 -17.29 -19.05 35.88
N SER A 369 -17.71 -17.82 35.59
CA SER A 369 -17.98 -17.37 34.23
C SER A 369 -16.71 -17.27 33.39
N ILE A 370 -15.62 -16.72 33.94
CA ILE A 370 -14.30 -16.66 33.29
C ILE A 370 -13.81 -18.08 32.93
N TYR A 371 -13.96 -19.05 33.84
CA TYR A 371 -13.54 -20.43 33.57
C TYR A 371 -14.36 -21.08 32.46
N THR A 372 -15.67 -20.82 32.45
CA THR A 372 -16.57 -21.31 31.41
C THR A 372 -16.23 -20.71 30.04
N GLY A 373 -15.96 -19.40 29.98
CA GLY A 373 -15.55 -18.71 28.75
C GLY A 373 -14.18 -19.18 28.25
N THR A 374 -13.19 -19.28 29.15
CA THR A 374 -11.86 -19.84 28.85
C THR A 374 -11.96 -21.27 28.33
N ALA A 375 -12.79 -22.12 28.95
CA ALA A 375 -13.04 -23.47 28.47
C ALA A 375 -13.68 -23.49 27.07
N ALA A 376 -14.53 -22.51 26.74
CA ALA A 376 -15.11 -22.39 25.41
C ALA A 376 -14.05 -22.07 24.32
N HIS A 377 -13.04 -21.26 24.64
CA HIS A 377 -11.90 -21.00 23.75
C HIS A 377 -10.99 -22.22 23.59
N LEU A 378 -10.77 -22.95 24.69
CA LEU A 378 -9.85 -24.10 24.70
C LEU A 378 -10.50 -25.43 24.26
N ARG A 379 -11.84 -25.50 24.17
CA ARG A 379 -12.58 -26.76 23.87
C ARG A 379 -12.13 -27.46 22.60
N LEU A 380 -11.61 -26.71 21.62
CA LEU A 380 -11.10 -27.27 20.37
C LEU A 380 -9.94 -28.25 20.61
N TRP A 381 -9.17 -28.05 21.68
CA TRP A 381 -8.07 -28.95 22.07
C TRP A 381 -8.56 -30.23 22.78
N GLY A 382 -9.86 -30.33 23.08
CA GLY A 382 -10.50 -31.56 23.53
C GLY A 382 -10.83 -32.53 22.37
N ASP A 383 -10.83 -32.05 21.12
CA ASP A 383 -10.96 -32.93 19.94
C ASP A 383 -9.68 -33.77 19.77
N PRO A 384 -9.77 -35.11 19.69
CA PRO A 384 -8.58 -35.97 19.59
C PRO A 384 -7.69 -35.66 18.38
N GLY A 385 -8.27 -35.22 17.26
CA GLY A 385 -7.52 -34.85 16.06
C GLY A 385 -6.72 -33.57 16.28
N VAL A 386 -7.33 -32.55 16.87
CA VAL A 386 -6.66 -31.29 17.19
C VAL A 386 -5.64 -31.47 18.33
N ALA A 387 -5.95 -32.30 19.33
CA ALA A 387 -4.99 -32.69 20.35
C ALA A 387 -3.75 -33.36 19.74
N TRP A 388 -3.94 -34.27 18.78
CA TRP A 388 -2.84 -34.89 18.03
C TRP A 388 -2.05 -33.85 17.22
N LEU A 389 -2.72 -32.92 16.54
CA LEU A 389 -2.09 -31.82 15.79
C LEU A 389 -1.15 -31.01 16.70
N GLY A 390 -1.60 -30.70 17.92
CA GLY A 390 -0.90 -29.87 18.89
C GLY A 390 0.07 -30.61 19.81
N ALA A 391 0.14 -31.94 19.74
CA ALA A 391 0.91 -32.74 20.70
C ALA A 391 2.43 -32.64 20.50
N ALA A 392 2.88 -32.34 19.28
CA ALA A 392 4.29 -32.24 18.92
C ALA A 392 4.48 -31.27 17.75
N SER A 393 5.74 -30.96 17.40
CA SER A 393 6.06 -30.15 16.22
C SER A 393 6.92 -30.96 15.25
N ASP A 394 6.39 -31.21 14.05
CA ASP A 394 7.12 -31.90 12.97
C ASP A 394 7.93 -30.91 12.10
N HIS A 395 7.70 -29.61 12.29
CA HIS A 395 8.44 -28.54 11.63
C HIS A 395 8.59 -27.32 12.54
N ASP A 396 9.59 -26.50 12.25
CA ASP A 396 9.80 -25.21 12.88
C ASP A 396 9.26 -24.09 11.97
N PRO A 397 8.31 -23.25 12.43
CA PRO A 397 7.84 -22.10 11.66
C PRO A 397 8.97 -21.14 11.21
N ALA A 398 10.05 -21.02 11.98
CA ALA A 398 11.20 -20.18 11.63
C ALA A 398 11.96 -20.71 10.40
N ALA A 399 11.89 -22.02 10.14
CA ALA A 399 12.61 -22.66 9.04
C ALA A 399 12.23 -22.08 7.67
N ALA A 400 11.01 -21.57 7.51
CA ALA A 400 10.57 -20.92 6.28
C ALA A 400 11.41 -19.68 5.92
N GLY A 401 11.99 -19.00 6.91
CA GLY A 401 12.90 -17.87 6.70
C GLY A 401 14.34 -18.27 6.39
N LEU A 402 14.69 -19.55 6.56
CA LEU A 402 16.06 -20.07 6.45
C LEU A 402 16.26 -20.95 5.22
N LYS A 403 15.24 -21.70 4.82
CA LYS A 403 15.26 -22.61 3.67
C LYS A 403 13.90 -22.63 2.95
N PRO A 404 13.87 -22.94 1.63
CA PRO A 404 12.63 -22.99 0.87
C PRO A 404 11.60 -23.93 1.50
N THR A 405 10.51 -23.34 1.98
CA THR A 405 9.45 -24.05 2.72
C THR A 405 8.08 -23.57 2.24
N ALA A 406 7.17 -24.50 2.02
CA ALA A 406 5.78 -24.21 1.68
C ALA A 406 4.85 -24.82 2.74
N VAL A 407 4.17 -23.96 3.49
CA VAL A 407 3.21 -24.37 4.52
C VAL A 407 1.80 -24.18 4.00
N PHE A 408 1.01 -25.23 3.98
CA PHE A 408 -0.41 -25.21 3.59
C PHE A 408 -1.28 -25.40 4.83
N LEU A 409 -2.07 -24.38 5.18
CA LEU A 409 -3.07 -24.40 6.24
C LEU A 409 -4.42 -24.77 5.61
N LEU A 410 -4.76 -26.06 5.65
CA LEU A 410 -6.07 -26.52 5.19
C LEU A 410 -7.09 -26.22 6.27
N MET A 411 -8.06 -25.37 5.98
CA MET A 411 -9.09 -24.94 6.94
C MET A 411 -10.48 -25.25 6.36
N PRO A 412 -11.49 -25.58 7.19
CA PRO A 412 -12.86 -25.66 6.69
C PRO A 412 -13.34 -24.32 6.12
N ASP A 413 -13.97 -24.35 4.94
CA ASP A 413 -14.84 -23.26 4.43
C ASP A 413 -15.99 -22.98 5.42
N GLU A 414 -16.52 -24.03 6.06
CA GLU A 414 -17.71 -23.99 6.92
C GLU A 414 -17.36 -24.05 8.43
N ALA A 415 -17.83 -23.05 9.17
CA ALA A 415 -17.78 -22.88 10.63
C ALA A 415 -16.42 -22.51 11.26
N GLY A 416 -16.42 -21.40 12.01
CA GLY A 416 -15.26 -20.77 12.66
C GLY A 416 -14.52 -21.60 13.72
N ALA A 417 -14.92 -22.84 14.00
CA ALA A 417 -14.48 -23.60 15.17
C ALA A 417 -12.96 -23.88 15.24
N ARG A 418 -12.26 -23.98 14.09
CA ARG A 418 -10.82 -24.24 14.03
C ARG A 418 -10.00 -23.07 13.47
N ARG A 419 -10.63 -21.95 13.12
CA ARG A 419 -9.94 -20.73 12.65
C ARG A 419 -8.96 -20.15 13.65
N PRO A 420 -9.22 -20.15 14.98
CA PRO A 420 -8.26 -19.66 15.95
C PRO A 420 -6.90 -20.38 15.88
N ILE A 421 -6.88 -21.67 15.52
CA ILE A 421 -5.65 -22.45 15.35
C ILE A 421 -4.80 -21.87 14.20
N ALA A 422 -5.43 -21.55 13.08
CA ALA A 422 -4.72 -20.98 11.93
C ALA A 422 -4.23 -19.56 12.20
N SER A 423 -5.04 -18.73 12.87
CA SER A 423 -4.61 -17.40 13.33
C SER A 423 -3.41 -17.51 14.26
N LEU A 424 -3.43 -18.47 15.19
CA LEU A 424 -2.33 -18.73 16.10
C LEU A 424 -1.07 -19.16 15.36
N TYR A 425 -1.19 -20.06 14.38
CA TYR A 425 -0.05 -20.49 13.56
C TYR A 425 0.56 -19.33 12.77
N VAL A 426 -0.27 -18.54 12.10
CA VAL A 426 0.19 -17.40 11.29
C VAL A 426 0.92 -16.37 12.15
N ASN A 427 0.39 -16.06 13.34
CA ASN A 427 1.04 -15.14 14.28
C ASN A 427 2.37 -15.69 14.80
N GLN A 428 2.42 -16.94 15.25
CA GLN A 428 3.66 -17.55 15.72
C GLN A 428 4.71 -17.66 14.60
N ALA A 429 4.30 -18.00 13.38
CA ALA A 429 5.18 -17.99 12.22
C ALA A 429 5.72 -16.59 11.94
N TYR A 430 4.87 -15.56 11.97
CA TYR A 430 5.31 -14.18 11.80
C TYR A 430 6.32 -13.75 12.87
N GLY A 431 6.04 -14.01 14.15
CA GLY A 431 6.95 -13.72 15.26
C GLY A 431 8.30 -14.44 15.14
N ALA A 432 8.27 -15.74 14.77
CA ALA A 432 9.47 -16.53 14.54
C ALA A 432 10.31 -15.97 13.37
N LEU A 433 9.67 -15.60 12.26
CA LEU A 433 10.33 -15.00 11.10
C LEU A 433 10.91 -13.61 11.44
N ALA A 434 10.20 -12.80 12.23
CA ALA A 434 10.71 -11.51 12.67
C ALA A 434 11.99 -11.67 13.53
N ARG A 435 12.06 -12.71 14.36
CA ARG A 435 13.26 -13.05 15.14
C ARG A 435 14.42 -13.46 14.22
N VAL A 436 14.17 -14.31 13.23
CA VAL A 436 15.17 -14.69 12.21
C VAL A 436 15.67 -13.47 11.46
N ALA A 437 14.77 -12.57 11.03
CA ALA A 437 15.15 -11.35 10.34
C ALA A 437 16.02 -10.45 11.21
N ARG A 438 15.68 -10.26 12.50
CA ARG A 438 16.49 -9.49 13.46
C ARG A 438 17.90 -10.06 13.60
N ALA A 439 18.04 -11.39 13.67
CA ALA A 439 19.33 -12.06 13.73
C ALA A 439 20.15 -11.94 12.43
N ASN A 440 19.51 -11.63 11.30
CA ASN A 440 20.13 -11.54 9.96
C ASN A 440 20.10 -10.11 9.40
N GLY A 441 20.34 -9.10 10.24
CA GLY A 441 20.49 -7.71 9.80
C GLY A 441 19.18 -7.06 9.30
N GLY A 442 18.04 -7.50 9.81
CA GLY A 442 16.71 -7.00 9.46
C GLY A 442 16.11 -7.60 8.20
N LYS A 443 16.69 -8.69 7.65
CA LYS A 443 16.19 -9.39 6.46
C LYS A 443 16.19 -10.89 6.66
N LEU A 444 15.23 -11.57 6.02
CA LEU A 444 15.22 -13.02 5.99
C LEU A 444 16.21 -13.54 4.96
N PRO A 445 17.03 -14.57 5.27
CA PRO A 445 17.84 -15.27 4.29
C PRO A 445 17.04 -15.79 3.09
N VAL A 446 15.86 -16.36 3.37
CA VAL A 446 14.87 -16.75 2.36
C VAL A 446 13.61 -15.90 2.56
N PRO A 447 13.19 -15.08 1.58
CA PRO A 447 11.94 -14.34 1.65
C PRO A 447 10.72 -15.27 1.84
N VAL A 448 9.76 -14.85 2.67
CA VAL A 448 8.52 -15.60 2.93
C VAL A 448 7.30 -14.79 2.51
N TRP A 449 6.43 -15.42 1.71
CA TRP A 449 5.16 -14.84 1.27
C TRP A 449 3.98 -15.44 2.02
N PHE A 450 3.19 -14.58 2.65
CA PHE A 450 1.91 -14.97 3.25
C PHE A 450 0.80 -14.83 2.19
N LEU A 451 0.36 -15.96 1.64
CA LEU A 451 -0.73 -16.04 0.65
C LEU A 451 -2.02 -16.44 1.38
N LEU A 452 -2.65 -15.46 2.03
CA LEU A 452 -3.76 -15.68 2.93
C LEU A 452 -5.11 -15.48 2.19
N ASP A 453 -5.63 -16.55 1.58
CA ASP A 453 -7.00 -16.57 1.08
C ASP A 453 -8.01 -16.39 2.23
N GLU A 454 -9.10 -15.67 1.94
CA GLU A 454 -10.18 -15.32 2.87
C GLU A 454 -9.73 -14.58 4.16
N PHE A 455 -8.67 -13.76 4.09
CA PHE A 455 -8.13 -13.01 5.23
C PHE A 455 -9.17 -12.19 6.03
N GLY A 456 -10.17 -11.62 5.36
CA GLY A 456 -11.22 -10.80 5.99
C GLY A 456 -12.29 -11.60 6.75
N VAL A 457 -12.23 -12.93 6.70
CA VAL A 457 -13.12 -13.85 7.40
C VAL A 457 -12.51 -14.28 8.76
N ARG A 458 -11.35 -13.69 9.11
CA ARG A 458 -10.67 -13.86 10.39
C ARG A 458 -11.26 -12.91 11.45
N PRO A 459 -11.28 -13.31 12.73
CA PRO A 459 -11.62 -12.40 13.82
C PRO A 459 -10.57 -11.28 13.91
N GLN A 460 -10.99 -10.11 14.42
CA GLN A 460 -10.27 -8.83 14.38
C GLN A 460 -8.95 -8.76 15.18
N ALA A 461 -8.44 -9.87 15.72
CA ALA A 461 -7.27 -9.91 16.61
C ALA A 461 -5.94 -10.14 15.87
N CYS A 462 -5.65 -9.36 14.83
CA CYS A 462 -4.33 -9.33 14.16
C CYS A 462 -3.85 -7.90 13.95
#